data_AF-A0A821P9Y1-F1
#
_entry.id   AF-A0A821P9Y1-F1
#
_cell.length_a   1.000
_cell.length_b   1.000
_cell.length_c   1.000
_cell.angle_alpha   90.00
_cell.angle_beta   90.00
_cell.angle_gamma   90.00
#
_symmetry.space_group_name_H-M   'P 1'
#
loop_
_entity.id
_entity.type
_entity.pdbx_description
1 polymer ?
#
loop_
_entity_poly.entity_id
_entity_poly.type
_entity_poly.pdbx_seq_one_letter_code
_entity_poly.pdbx_strand_id
1 'polypeptide(L)'
;MLTLLEFLTALPEEVNTSTIRIGENRRQYCREKYSNCGNQIHEILIFLLQVNSTHNELLFIGILKCFASWVNIRAFDENLILTSSLLNSVLDIL
;
A
#
# COMPACT_ATOMS: atom_id res chain seq x y z
N MET A 1 9.49 12.06 -1.32
CA MET A 1 8.54 11.24 -0.52
C MET A 1 7.31 10.85 -1.34
N LEU A 2 6.64 11.79 -2.01
CA LEU A 2 5.53 11.50 -2.93
C LEU A 2 5.92 10.52 -4.06
N THR A 3 7.07 10.72 -4.72
CA THR A 3 7.55 9.83 -5.79
C THR A 3 7.76 8.38 -5.32
N LEU A 4 8.15 8.18 -4.06
CA LEU A 4 8.28 6.84 -3.49
C LEU A 4 6.90 6.21 -3.31
N LEU A 5 5.92 6.96 -2.79
CA LEU A 5 4.55 6.49 -2.65
C LEU A 5 3.92 6.17 -4.00
N GLU A 6 4.13 7.00 -5.03
CA GLU A 6 3.67 6.73 -6.39
C GLU A 6 4.25 5.41 -6.92
N PHE A 7 5.56 5.21 -6.76
CA PHE A 7 6.22 3.96 -7.16
C PHE A 7 5.65 2.75 -6.40
N LEU A 8 5.55 2.84 -5.07
CA LEU A 8 5.02 1.75 -4.24
C LEU A 8 3.53 1.47 -4.53
N THR A 9 2.77 2.48 -4.94
CA THR A 9 1.35 2.33 -5.34
C THR A 9 1.23 1.61 -6.68
N ALA A 10 2.10 1.92 -7.64
CA ALA A 10 2.05 1.33 -8.98
C ALA A 10 2.43 -0.15 -9.01
N LEU A 11 3.33 -0.62 -8.13
CA LEU A 11 3.78 -2.02 -8.08
C LEU A 11 2.62 -3.05 -8.02
N PRO A 12 1.73 -3.01 -7.01
CA PRO A 12 0.59 -3.93 -6.93
C PRO A 12 -0.43 -3.72 -8.07
N GLU A 13 -0.62 -2.49 -8.55
CA GLU A 13 -1.52 -2.19 -9.68
C GLU A 13 -1.04 -2.87 -10.96
N GLU A 14 0.27 -2.81 -11.23
CA GLU A 14 0.88 -3.34 -12.45
C GLU A 14 0.82 -4.87 -12.56
N VAL A 15 0.71 -5.58 -11.43
CA VAL A 15 0.54 -7.04 -11.43
C VAL A 15 -0.87 -7.46 -11.85
N ASN A 16 -1.86 -6.60 -11.64
CA ASN A 16 -3.25 -6.86 -12.00
C ASN A 16 -3.62 -6.36 -13.39
N THR A 17 -2.86 -5.43 -13.97
CA THR A 17 -3.14 -4.89 -15.31
C THR A 17 -3.05 -5.97 -16.40
N SER A 18 -3.90 -5.85 -17.42
CA SER A 18 -3.84 -6.67 -18.64
C SER A 18 -2.82 -6.15 -19.66
N THR A 19 -2.28 -4.94 -19.44
CA THR A 19 -1.29 -4.28 -20.31
C THR A 19 0.07 -4.98 -20.24
N ILE A 20 0.50 -5.42 -19.05
CA ILE A 20 1.69 -6.26 -18.92
C ILE A 20 1.29 -7.71 -19.17
N ARG A 21 1.76 -8.25 -20.31
CA ARG A 21 1.55 -9.64 -20.71
C ARG A 21 2.45 -10.61 -19.92
N ILE A 22 2.27 -10.63 -18.60
CA ILE A 22 2.83 -11.64 -17.70
C ILE A 22 1.82 -12.77 -17.54
N GLY A 23 2.29 -14.01 -17.74
CA GLY A 23 1.47 -15.21 -17.55
C GLY A 23 1.06 -15.42 -16.09
N GLU A 24 -0.02 -16.16 -15.86
CA GLU A 24 -0.64 -16.31 -14.54
C GLU A 24 0.33 -16.84 -13.47
N ASN A 25 1.19 -17.80 -13.82
CA ASN A 25 2.23 -18.32 -12.91
C ASN A 25 3.16 -17.20 -12.40
N ARG A 26 3.52 -16.25 -13.27
CA ARG A 26 4.37 -15.13 -12.89
C ARG A 26 3.61 -14.11 -12.05
N ARG A 27 2.33 -13.88 -12.35
CA ARG A 27 1.45 -13.02 -11.55
C ARG A 27 1.30 -13.57 -10.13
N GLN A 28 1.06 -14.86 -9.99
CA GLN A 28 0.98 -15.53 -8.69
C GLN A 28 2.29 -15.38 -7.91
N TYR A 29 3.44 -15.65 -8.55
CA TYR A 29 4.75 -15.45 -7.94
C TYR A 29 4.94 -14.02 -7.40
N CYS A 30 4.54 -13.00 -8.17
CA CYS A 30 4.63 -11.61 -7.71
C CYS A 30 3.71 -11.35 -6.51
N ARG A 31 2.46 -11.83 -6.53
CA ARG A 31 1.53 -11.69 -5.40
C ARG A 31 2.07 -12.33 -4.12
N GLU A 32 2.66 -13.51 -4.21
CA GLU A 32 3.33 -14.17 -3.08
C GLU A 32 4.50 -13.34 -2.55
N LYS A 33 5.32 -12.76 -3.45
CA LYS A 33 6.40 -11.86 -3.04
C LYS A 33 5.89 -10.58 -2.36
N TYR A 34 4.79 -10.01 -2.85
CA TYR A 34 4.17 -8.84 -2.23
C TYR A 34 3.55 -9.14 -0.88
N SER A 35 2.88 -10.27 -0.72
CA SER A 35 2.39 -10.70 0.60
C SER A 35 3.54 -10.85 1.60
N ASN A 36 4.67 -11.42 1.18
CA ASN A 36 5.86 -11.54 2.02
C ASN A 36 6.50 -10.19 2.41
N CYS A 37 6.27 -9.12 1.63
CA CYS A 37 6.79 -7.79 1.95
C CYS A 37 5.72 -6.79 2.46
N GLY A 38 4.47 -7.22 2.59
CA GLY A 38 3.35 -6.36 2.96
C GLY A 38 3.55 -5.69 4.32
N ASN A 39 4.12 -6.41 5.29
CA ASN A 39 4.40 -5.85 6.62
C ASN A 39 5.41 -4.69 6.56
N GLN A 40 6.48 -4.82 5.77
CA GLN A 40 7.44 -3.72 5.58
C GLN A 40 6.79 -2.51 4.93
N ILE A 41 5.90 -2.71 3.95
CA ILE A 41 5.17 -1.60 3.32
C ILE A 41 4.28 -0.91 4.34
N HIS A 42 3.57 -1.68 5.18
CA HIS A 42 2.74 -1.11 6.22
C HIS A 42 3.55 -0.28 7.23
N GLU A 43 4.71 -0.78 7.68
CA GLU A 43 5.62 -0.05 8.56
C GLU A 43 6.10 1.26 7.92
N ILE A 44 6.45 1.23 6.62
CA ILE A 44 6.80 2.44 5.87
C ILE A 44 5.63 3.43 5.86
N LEU A 45 4.41 2.97 5.62
CA LEU A 45 3.23 3.85 5.58
C LEU A 45 2.92 4.46 6.96
N ILE A 46 3.05 3.70 8.05
CA ILE A 46 2.94 4.23 9.41
C ILE A 46 4.01 5.29 9.68
N PHE A 47 5.27 5.00 9.33
CA PHE A 47 6.36 5.95 9.51
C PHE A 47 6.09 7.25 8.74
N LEU A 48 5.65 7.14 7.48
CA LEU A 48 5.31 8.30 6.66
C LEU A 48 4.15 9.11 7.24
N LEU A 49 3.15 8.45 7.84
CA LEU A 49 2.05 9.11 8.53
C LEU A 49 2.54 9.87 9.78
N GLN A 50 3.40 9.25 10.59
CA GLN A 50 3.98 9.88 11.78
C GLN A 50 4.86 11.09 11.45
N VAL A 51 5.63 11.01 10.36
CA VAL A 51 6.48 12.10 9.89
C VAL A 51 5.68 13.19 9.17
N ASN A 52 4.42 12.94 8.80
CA ASN A 52 3.50 13.96 8.26
C ASN A 52 3.00 14.94 9.33
N SER A 53 3.88 15.39 10.21
CA SER A 53 3.60 16.34 11.30
C SER A 53 3.22 17.74 10.80
N THR A 54 3.44 18.02 9.51
CA THR A 54 3.15 19.32 8.88
C THR A 54 1.78 19.39 8.22
N HIS A 55 0.91 18.38 8.40
CA HIS A 55 -0.41 18.30 7.77
C HIS A 55 -0.36 18.47 6.25
N ASN A 56 0.63 17.85 5.59
CA ASN A 56 0.69 17.87 4.14
C ASN A 56 -0.40 16.93 3.59
N GLU A 57 -1.49 17.52 3.11
CA GLU A 57 -2.64 16.80 2.55
C GLU A 57 -2.25 15.93 1.34
N LEU A 58 -1.35 16.40 0.47
CA LEU A 58 -0.90 15.63 -0.69
C LEU A 58 -0.14 14.37 -0.27
N LEU A 59 0.71 14.49 0.74
CA LEU A 59 1.42 13.34 1.30
C LEU A 59 0.44 12.35 1.90
N PHE A 60 -0.53 12.85 2.66
CA PHE A 60 -1.55 12.03 3.28
C PHE A 60 -2.39 11.27 2.25
N ILE A 61 -2.87 11.95 1.21
CA ILE A 61 -3.56 11.32 0.06
C ILE A 61 -2.69 10.25 -0.59
N GLY A 62 -1.40 10.51 -0.77
CA GLY A 62 -0.44 9.53 -1.30
C GLY A 62 -0.31 8.28 -0.43
N ILE A 63 -0.26 8.44 0.89
CA ILE A 63 -0.21 7.34 1.86
C ILE A 63 -1.49 6.49 1.75
N LEU A 64 -2.66 7.13 1.70
CA LEU A 64 -3.94 6.43 1.60
C LEU A 64 -4.10 5.66 0.27
N LYS A 65 -3.70 6.27 -0.86
CA LYS A 65 -3.70 5.60 -2.16
C LYS A 65 -2.79 4.38 -2.17
N CYS A 66 -1.59 4.52 -1.64
CA CYS A 66 -0.66 3.41 -1.51
C CYS A 66 -1.25 2.30 -0.64
N PHE A 67 -1.78 2.65 0.53
CA PHE A 67 -2.43 1.68 1.41
C PHE A 67 -3.57 0.90 0.69
N ALA A 68 -4.50 1.61 0.06
CA ALA A 68 -5.62 0.99 -0.66
C ALA A 68 -5.16 0.05 -1.79
N SER A 69 -4.12 0.44 -2.52
CA SER A 69 -3.58 -0.37 -3.62
C SER A 69 -3.03 -1.72 -3.15
N TRP A 70 -2.36 -1.73 -1.98
CA TRP A 70 -1.86 -2.96 -1.36
C TRP A 70 -2.96 -3.80 -0.70
N VAL A 71 -4.01 -3.17 -0.16
CA VAL A 71 -5.21 -3.87 0.32
C VAL A 71 -5.90 -4.63 -0.84
N ASN A 72 -5.99 -4.03 -2.02
CA ASN A 72 -6.64 -4.65 -3.19
C ASN A 72 -6.00 -5.98 -3.62
N ILE A 73 -4.71 -6.17 -3.38
CA ILE A 73 -4.01 -7.43 -3.66
C ILE A 73 -3.93 -8.37 -2.44
N ARG A 74 -4.56 -8.01 -1.31
CA ARG A 74 -4.53 -8.76 -0.05
C ARG A 74 -3.09 -9.07 0.42
N ALA A 75 -2.20 -8.09 0.27
CA ALA A 75 -0.79 -8.27 0.63
C ALA A 75 -0.51 -8.10 2.13
N PHE A 76 -1.41 -7.46 2.88
CA PHE A 76 -1.27 -7.29 4.32
C PHE A 76 -1.86 -8.47 5.10
N ASP A 77 -1.30 -8.76 6.26
CA ASP A 77 -1.93 -9.63 7.26
C ASP A 77 -3.24 -8.97 7.75
N GLU A 78 -4.33 -9.73 7.73
CA GLU A 78 -5.67 -9.26 8.11
C GLU A 78 -5.70 -8.71 9.54
N ASN A 79 -4.96 -9.33 10.47
CA ASN A 79 -4.90 -8.90 11.88
C ASN A 79 -4.14 -7.57 12.03
N LEU A 80 -3.17 -7.34 11.15
CA LEU A 80 -2.34 -6.14 11.15
C LEU A 80 -3.10 -4.94 10.58
N ILE A 81 -3.97 -5.15 9.58
CA ILE A 81 -4.87 -4.08 9.08
C ILE A 81 -5.84 -3.61 10.16
N LEU A 82 -6.51 -4.55 10.84
CA LEU A 82 -7.55 -4.27 11.83
C LEU A 82 -7.03 -3.48 13.05
N THR A 83 -5.75 -3.61 13.36
CA THR A 83 -5.08 -2.93 14.48
C THR A 83 -4.31 -1.68 14.04
N SER A 84 -4.30 -1.38 12.74
CA SER A 84 -3.46 -0.30 12.20
C SER A 84 -4.00 1.08 12.55
N SER A 85 -3.09 1.97 12.93
CA SER A 85 -3.39 3.41 13.06
C SER A 85 -3.78 4.03 11.72
N LEU A 86 -3.36 3.44 10.59
CA LEU A 86 -3.73 3.88 9.25
C LEU A 86 -5.23 3.72 8.99
N LEU A 87 -5.84 2.60 9.38
CA LEU A 87 -7.28 2.40 9.25
C LEU A 87 -8.05 3.42 10.09
N ASN A 88 -7.61 3.69 11.32
CA ASN A 88 -8.22 4.72 12.15
C ASN A 88 -8.13 6.11 11.49
N SER A 89 -6.98 6.47 10.92
CA SER A 89 -6.82 7.74 10.19
C SER A 89 -7.72 7.84 8.95
N VAL A 90 -8.05 6.72 8.30
CA VAL A 90 -9.05 6.70 7.21
C VAL A 90 -10.45 6.93 7.75
N LEU A 91 -10.80 6.25 8.85
CA LEU A 91 -12.11 6.35 9.47
C LEU A 91 -12.37 7.73 10.07
N ASP A 92 -11.35 8.40 10.61
CA ASP A 92 -11.48 9.75 11.17
C ASP A 92 -11.88 10.82 10.12
N ILE A 93 -11.76 10.51 8.83
CA ILE A 93 -12.15 11.41 7.72
C ILE A 93 -13.60 11.20 7.28
N LEU A 94 -14.15 10.02 7.54
CA LEU A 94 -15.52 9.63 7.16
C LEU A 94 -16.54 10.08 8.20
#